data_AF-A0A1D9H548-F1
#
_entry.id   AF-A0A1D9H548-F1
#
_cell.length_a   1.000
_cell.length_b   1.000
_cell.length_c   1.000
_cell.angle_alpha   90.00
_cell.angle_beta   90.00
_cell.angle_gamma   90.00
#
_symmetry.space_group_name_H-M   'P 1'
#
loop_
_entity.id
_entity.type
_entity.pdbx_description
1 polymer ?
#
loop_
_entity_poly.entity_id
_entity_poly.type
_entity_poly.pdbx_seq_one_letter_code
_entity_poly.pdbx_strand_id
1 'polypeptide(L)'
;MPDSAAISAIPPDTPQCLQVLVVDDMPASRAETAQRVREAGHRAVEAGSGEEALAVVAARHVDLVLLDLLMPDMDGFEATRRLRAREPYSWLPVVVMSSMSGADHFVKAIEQGADDYLLKPVSPELLQAKLRNIGRALELQTRLAAQAMHNRALFDHVGDAVLALDGAQRICDANRAGLALLGLSALPPDGIPLHSLIPSGLPPLEPGDARQVRIERNLRRADGRESAAEIGMTGWPSGSAARVSLVLRDLSERRRLERLKDEFLSTISHELRTPLTSVLGALGLLAGGAAGELPEQARRLTEVAQRNGERLGRLIDDVLDLTKLEADRMMLNLRVQALEPLLAEAVQANADYARRLGRTLQVVAPPPPGLRAEIDADRFLQVMANLLSNAVKHSPPEQPVEIRCHCAQGRLRIAVRDHGPGIDPAFRARLFEKFSQAEQTDRRSGAGTGLGLHISRLLIERMGGKVSAVSTAGHGAEFVVDLPVWRGGAERTLSQPQVMVIDGDPRARDRIAALLSPLCELHCLDDLGQAVDEAAPAPALLIADPAGADGPLDTVCVRLRRLAGPAPVLLYTDAIGAEQAGAHGFTLLSKRGTGNDAFLRAVRLAANLAGD
;
A
#
# COMPACT_ATOMS: atom_id res chain seq x y z
N MET A 1 -18.91 -19.21 12.98
CA MET A 1 -18.27 -19.27 14.31
C MET A 1 -18.08 -20.75 14.66
N PRO A 2 -16.90 -21.34 14.43
CA PRO A 2 -16.53 -22.58 15.07
C PRO A 2 -15.46 -22.33 16.15
N ASP A 3 -15.78 -22.83 17.33
CA ASP A 3 -14.91 -23.39 18.36
C ASP A 3 -13.64 -22.62 18.74
N SER A 4 -13.82 -21.83 19.80
CA SER A 4 -12.84 -21.58 20.85
C SER A 4 -12.31 -22.92 21.41
N ALA A 5 -11.40 -23.56 20.66
CA ALA A 5 -10.60 -24.65 21.18
C ALA A 5 -9.74 -24.09 22.31
N ALA A 6 -10.03 -24.59 23.51
CA ALA A 6 -9.35 -24.28 24.74
C ALA A 6 -7.82 -24.26 24.52
N ILE A 7 -7.22 -23.13 24.88
CA ILE A 7 -5.79 -23.05 25.20
C ILE A 7 -5.59 -24.06 26.34
N SER A 8 -5.15 -25.26 25.98
CA SER A 8 -4.94 -26.35 26.91
C SER A 8 -3.97 -25.86 27.97
N ALA A 9 -4.48 -25.74 29.20
CA ALA A 9 -3.68 -25.49 30.38
C ALA A 9 -2.58 -26.56 30.43
N ILE A 10 -1.34 -26.11 30.32
CA ILE A 10 -0.12 -26.92 30.42
C ILE A 10 -0.24 -27.73 31.73
N PRO A 11 -0.15 -29.08 31.70
CA PRO A 11 -0.30 -29.87 32.91
C PRO A 11 0.85 -29.56 33.91
N PRO A 12 0.59 -29.66 35.22
CA PRO A 12 1.57 -29.34 36.26
C PRO A 12 2.76 -30.33 36.22
N ASP A 13 3.92 -29.86 36.70
CA ASP A 13 5.19 -30.61 36.92
C ASP A 13 4.97 -32.10 37.18
N THR A 14 5.03 -32.92 36.13
CA THR A 14 5.19 -34.37 36.32
C THR A 14 6.70 -34.60 36.33
N PRO A 15 7.32 -35.08 37.43
CA PRO A 15 8.75 -35.27 37.47
C PRO A 15 9.17 -36.23 36.35
N GLN A 16 10.02 -35.73 35.45
CA GLN A 16 10.46 -36.47 34.28
C GLN A 16 11.21 -37.74 34.72
N CYS A 17 10.78 -38.90 34.22
CA CYS A 17 11.46 -40.16 34.48
C CYS A 17 12.73 -40.20 33.61
N LEU A 18 13.90 -40.03 34.23
CA LEU A 18 15.20 -39.99 33.56
C LEU A 18 15.71 -41.42 33.36
N GLN A 19 16.43 -41.65 32.28
CA GLN A 19 17.20 -42.87 32.05
C GLN A 19 18.66 -42.64 32.49
N VAL A 20 18.95 -43.04 33.72
CA VAL A 20 20.24 -42.83 34.39
C VAL A 20 21.13 -44.06 34.21
N LEU A 21 22.33 -43.86 33.67
CA LEU A 21 23.36 -44.89 33.59
C LEU A 21 24.19 -44.88 34.88
N VAL A 22 24.17 -45.97 35.63
CA VAL A 22 24.97 -46.18 36.83
C VAL A 22 26.17 -47.05 36.48
N VAL A 23 27.36 -46.47 36.62
CA VAL A 23 28.64 -47.09 36.27
C VAL A 23 29.47 -47.27 37.52
N ASP A 24 29.78 -48.52 37.86
CA ASP A 24 30.53 -48.88 39.06
C ASP A 24 31.06 -50.31 38.88
N ASP A 25 32.34 -50.56 39.17
CA ASP A 25 32.98 -51.86 38.97
C ASP A 25 32.57 -52.89 40.03
N MET A 26 32.14 -52.44 41.21
CA MET A 26 31.67 -53.27 42.30
C MET A 26 30.17 -53.60 42.13
N PRO A 27 29.79 -54.87 41.87
CA PRO A 27 28.39 -55.22 41.59
C PRO A 27 27.40 -54.83 42.69
N ALA A 28 27.82 -54.92 43.96
CA ALA A 28 26.97 -54.54 45.09
C ALA A 28 26.70 -53.02 45.14
N SER A 29 27.74 -52.19 44.97
CA SER A 29 27.63 -50.72 44.95
C SER A 29 26.82 -50.24 43.74
N ARG A 30 27.04 -50.85 42.57
CA ARG A 30 26.26 -50.60 41.35
C ARG A 30 24.77 -50.88 41.55
N ALA A 31 24.44 -52.07 42.05
CA ALA A 31 23.07 -52.50 42.28
C ALA A 31 22.36 -51.61 43.32
N GLU A 32 23.06 -51.23 44.40
CA GLU A 32 22.54 -50.32 45.42
C GLU A 32 22.24 -48.92 44.84
N THR A 33 23.17 -48.35 44.08
CA THR A 33 22.97 -47.02 43.47
C THR A 33 21.85 -47.07 42.43
N ALA A 34 21.78 -48.12 41.62
CA ALA A 34 20.70 -48.34 40.66
C ALA A 34 19.33 -48.51 41.35
N GLN A 35 19.28 -49.22 42.47
CA GLN A 35 18.09 -49.33 43.32
C GLN A 35 17.64 -47.94 43.81
N ARG A 36 18.56 -47.13 44.35
CA ARG A 36 18.25 -45.77 44.84
C ARG A 36 17.73 -44.85 43.72
N VAL A 37 18.28 -44.95 42.50
CA VAL A 37 17.77 -44.24 41.32
C VAL A 37 16.33 -44.66 40.99
N ARG A 38 16.02 -45.96 41.05
CA ARG A 38 14.68 -46.50 40.81
C ARG A 38 13.69 -46.05 41.88
N GLU A 39 14.10 -46.05 43.15
CA GLU A 39 13.31 -45.55 44.29
C GLU A 39 13.03 -44.06 44.19
N ALA A 40 13.94 -43.28 43.58
CA ALA A 40 13.72 -41.88 43.25
C ALA A 40 12.75 -41.65 42.07
N GLY A 41 12.23 -42.72 41.45
CA GLY A 41 11.23 -42.65 40.37
C GLY A 41 11.82 -42.61 38.94
N HIS A 42 13.12 -42.90 38.78
CA HIS A 42 13.81 -42.87 37.49
C HIS A 42 14.17 -44.28 37.00
N ARG A 43 14.56 -44.43 35.72
CA ARG A 43 15.03 -45.70 35.16
C ARG A 43 16.54 -45.80 35.35
N ALA A 44 17.02 -46.93 35.86
CA ALA A 44 18.44 -47.19 36.01
C ALA A 44 18.92 -48.24 35.01
N VAL A 45 19.97 -47.90 34.26
CA VAL A 45 20.75 -48.79 33.41
C VAL A 45 22.10 -49.00 34.10
N GLU A 46 22.60 -50.22 34.12
CA GLU A 46 23.84 -50.56 34.84
C GLU A 46 24.97 -50.85 33.85
N ALA A 47 26.20 -50.44 34.20
CA ALA A 47 27.45 -50.81 33.52
C ALA A 47 28.56 -51.05 34.54
N GLY A 48 29.38 -52.08 34.33
CA GLY A 48 30.46 -52.48 35.24
C GLY A 48 31.82 -51.87 34.94
N SER A 49 31.97 -51.09 33.86
CA SER A 49 33.25 -50.46 33.52
C SER A 49 33.03 -49.20 32.67
N GLY A 50 34.06 -48.36 32.55
CA GLY A 50 34.05 -47.20 31.67
C GLY A 50 33.84 -47.57 30.18
N GLU A 51 34.40 -48.67 29.72
CA GLU A 51 34.21 -49.13 28.32
C GLU A 51 32.77 -49.61 28.07
N GLU A 52 32.19 -50.34 29.02
CA GLU A 52 30.78 -50.72 28.95
C GLU A 52 29.88 -49.48 28.99
N ALA A 53 30.19 -48.49 29.80
CA ALA A 53 29.44 -47.23 29.85
C ALA A 53 29.44 -46.50 28.50
N LEU A 54 30.59 -46.41 27.83
CA LEU A 54 30.70 -45.82 26.49
C LEU A 54 29.88 -46.62 25.46
N ALA A 55 29.92 -47.95 25.52
CA ALA A 55 29.11 -48.80 24.64
C ALA A 55 27.60 -48.61 24.88
N VAL A 56 27.20 -48.45 26.15
CA VAL A 56 25.82 -48.18 26.53
C VAL A 56 25.33 -46.84 26.00
N VAL A 57 26.08 -45.76 26.19
CA VAL A 57 25.72 -44.42 25.68
C VAL A 57 25.63 -44.42 24.15
N ALA A 58 26.45 -45.23 23.46
CA ALA A 58 26.37 -45.38 22.01
C ALA A 58 25.12 -46.17 21.53
N ALA A 59 24.67 -47.16 22.31
CA ALA A 59 23.62 -48.09 21.90
C ALA A 59 22.19 -47.66 22.29
N ARG A 60 22.03 -46.80 23.29
CA ARG A 60 20.73 -46.41 23.84
C ARG A 60 20.73 -44.98 24.38
N HIS A 61 19.55 -44.38 24.47
CA HIS A 61 19.36 -43.08 25.08
C HIS A 61 19.77 -43.13 26.56
N VAL A 62 20.55 -42.15 27.01
CA VAL A 62 20.90 -41.92 28.41
C VAL A 62 20.72 -40.43 28.69
N ASP A 63 20.03 -40.10 29.79
CA ASP A 63 19.79 -38.70 30.20
C ASP A 63 20.88 -38.19 31.15
N LEU A 64 21.51 -39.09 31.90
CA LEU A 64 22.50 -38.79 32.93
C LEU A 64 23.38 -40.01 33.21
N VAL A 65 24.67 -39.79 33.47
CA VAL A 65 25.60 -40.83 33.94
C VAL A 65 25.97 -40.56 35.40
N LEU A 66 25.78 -41.55 36.27
CA LEU A 66 26.40 -41.64 37.59
C LEU A 66 27.63 -42.53 37.46
N LEU A 67 28.83 -41.97 37.62
CA LEU A 67 30.08 -42.61 37.24
C LEU A 67 31.03 -42.76 38.43
N ASP A 68 31.37 -43.99 38.81
CA ASP A 68 32.40 -44.18 39.82
C ASP A 68 33.78 -43.69 39.34
N LEU A 69 34.54 -43.04 40.24
CA LEU A 69 35.87 -42.54 39.90
C LEU A 69 36.92 -43.65 39.87
N LEU A 70 36.80 -44.64 40.75
CA LEU A 70 37.83 -45.66 40.96
C LEU A 70 37.39 -46.99 40.36
N MET A 71 37.67 -47.18 39.06
CA MET A 71 37.39 -48.42 38.34
C MET A 71 38.68 -48.98 37.69
N PRO A 72 38.82 -50.31 37.54
CA PRO A 72 39.93 -50.92 36.83
C PRO A 72 39.87 -50.61 35.33
N ASP A 73 41.05 -50.63 34.68
CA ASP A 73 41.30 -50.37 33.26
C ASP A 73 41.01 -48.93 32.79
N MET A 74 39.79 -48.42 33.02
CA MET A 74 39.37 -47.06 32.69
C MET A 74 38.72 -46.40 33.90
N ASP A 75 39.40 -45.40 34.47
CA ASP A 75 38.88 -44.62 35.59
C ASP A 75 37.78 -43.63 35.16
N GLY A 76 37.04 -43.10 36.14
CA GLY A 76 35.94 -42.17 35.86
C GLY A 76 36.39 -40.85 35.21
N PHE A 77 37.65 -40.44 35.39
CA PHE A 77 38.21 -39.25 34.74
C PHE A 77 38.40 -39.47 33.24
N GLU A 78 38.98 -40.62 32.86
CA GLU A 78 39.19 -41.00 31.46
C GLU A 78 37.87 -41.25 30.74
N ALA A 79 36.91 -41.93 31.39
CA ALA A 79 35.58 -42.12 30.84
C ALA A 79 34.86 -40.78 30.58
N THR A 80 34.95 -39.82 31.51
CA THR A 80 34.38 -38.47 31.35
C THR A 80 35.02 -37.72 30.17
N ARG A 81 36.37 -37.72 30.07
CA ARG A 81 37.07 -37.11 28.93
C ARG A 81 36.63 -37.69 27.58
N ARG A 82 36.47 -39.01 27.50
CA ARG A 82 36.03 -39.68 26.26
C ARG A 82 34.60 -39.35 25.88
N LEU A 83 33.70 -39.20 26.85
CA LEU A 83 32.34 -38.71 26.59
C LEU A 83 32.34 -37.27 26.06
N ARG A 84 33.16 -36.38 26.66
CA ARG A 84 33.28 -34.98 26.23
C ARG A 84 33.89 -34.81 24.84
N ALA A 85 34.82 -35.70 24.46
CA ALA A 85 35.49 -35.64 23.16
C ALA A 85 34.65 -36.18 21.99
N ARG A 86 33.47 -36.76 22.24
CA ARG A 86 32.63 -37.40 21.21
C ARG A 86 31.30 -36.67 21.04
N GLU A 87 31.07 -36.09 19.87
CA GLU A 87 29.73 -35.66 19.45
C GLU A 87 28.88 -36.89 19.08
N PRO A 88 27.58 -36.95 19.43
CA PRO A 88 26.78 -35.91 20.08
C PRO A 88 26.70 -36.06 21.61
N TYR A 89 27.67 -36.68 22.29
CA TYR A 89 27.60 -36.98 23.74
C TYR A 89 28.29 -35.93 24.61
N SER A 90 28.89 -34.91 24.01
CA SER A 90 29.61 -33.85 24.69
C SER A 90 28.74 -33.09 25.71
N TRP A 91 27.42 -33.03 25.49
CA TRP A 91 26.45 -32.39 26.38
C TRP A 91 25.90 -33.29 27.50
N LEU A 92 26.17 -34.60 27.49
CA LEU A 92 25.54 -35.57 28.40
C LEU A 92 25.94 -35.30 29.87
N PRO A 93 25.01 -35.06 30.81
CA PRO A 93 25.37 -34.85 32.21
C PRO A 93 26.12 -36.04 32.82
N VAL A 94 27.23 -35.79 33.50
CA VAL A 94 28.05 -36.78 34.22
C VAL A 94 28.23 -36.34 35.66
N VAL A 95 27.72 -37.14 36.59
CA VAL A 95 27.90 -36.97 38.04
C VAL A 95 28.84 -38.05 38.54
N VAL A 96 30.01 -37.64 39.02
CA VAL A 96 31.00 -38.60 39.49
C VAL A 96 30.71 -39.05 40.93
N MET A 97 30.98 -40.32 41.25
CA MET A 97 30.83 -40.88 42.59
C MET A 97 32.21 -41.19 43.15
N SER A 98 32.49 -40.79 44.39
CA SER A 98 33.79 -41.00 45.03
C SER A 98 33.65 -41.50 46.46
N SER A 99 34.49 -42.46 46.83
CA SER A 99 34.70 -42.90 48.23
C SER A 99 35.91 -42.21 48.88
N MET A 100 36.65 -41.38 48.14
CA MET A 100 37.86 -40.72 48.64
C MET A 100 37.53 -39.58 49.61
N SER A 101 38.40 -39.37 50.60
CA SER A 101 38.33 -38.22 51.51
C SER A 101 39.08 -37.02 50.93
N GLY A 102 38.60 -35.80 51.18
CA GLY A 102 39.22 -34.54 50.71
C GLY A 102 38.55 -33.96 49.46
N ALA A 103 38.80 -32.70 49.13
CA ALA A 103 38.11 -32.00 48.03
C ALA A 103 38.80 -32.15 46.66
N ASP A 104 40.10 -32.46 46.65
CA ASP A 104 40.95 -32.35 45.45
C ASP A 104 40.49 -33.23 44.28
N HIS A 105 39.96 -34.42 44.57
CA HIS A 105 39.48 -35.34 43.54
C HIS A 105 38.17 -34.87 42.90
N PHE A 106 37.31 -34.13 43.63
CA PHE A 106 36.10 -33.51 43.07
C PHE A 106 36.43 -32.31 42.21
N VAL A 107 37.37 -31.46 42.66
CA VAL A 107 37.87 -30.33 41.86
C VAL A 107 38.42 -30.85 40.54
N LYS A 108 39.28 -31.87 40.60
CA LYS A 108 39.81 -32.54 39.41
C LYS A 108 38.71 -33.12 38.53
N ALA A 109 37.63 -33.67 39.09
CA ALA A 109 36.56 -34.25 38.28
C ALA A 109 35.80 -33.19 37.47
N ILE A 110 35.48 -32.06 38.11
CA ILE A 110 34.83 -30.93 37.44
C ILE A 110 35.74 -30.33 36.37
N GLU A 111 37.04 -30.15 36.65
CA GLU A 111 38.02 -29.67 35.66
C GLU A 111 38.16 -30.59 34.43
N GLN A 112 37.88 -31.90 34.61
CA GLN A 112 37.90 -32.89 33.54
C GLN A 112 36.56 -33.02 32.80
N GLY A 113 35.57 -32.18 33.15
CA GLY A 113 34.30 -32.06 32.47
C GLY A 113 33.12 -32.78 33.14
N ALA A 114 33.25 -33.25 34.38
CA ALA A 114 32.09 -33.69 35.16
C ALA A 114 31.20 -32.48 35.52
N ASP A 115 29.89 -32.68 35.58
CA ASP A 115 28.92 -31.62 35.88
C ASP A 115 28.66 -31.49 37.39
N ASP A 116 28.79 -32.59 38.13
CA ASP A 116 28.60 -32.62 39.58
C ASP A 116 29.29 -33.87 40.18
N TYR A 117 29.21 -34.02 41.50
CA TYR A 117 29.73 -35.17 42.23
C TYR A 117 28.83 -35.65 43.37
N LEU A 118 29.05 -36.91 43.81
CA LEU A 118 28.41 -37.57 44.94
C LEU A 118 29.46 -38.31 45.78
N LEU A 119 29.30 -38.22 47.11
CA LEU A 119 30.09 -38.99 48.07
C LEU A 119 29.46 -40.35 48.32
N LYS A 120 30.29 -41.41 48.37
CA LYS A 120 29.89 -42.76 48.79
C LYS A 120 30.05 -42.92 50.32
N PRO A 121 29.10 -43.55 51.03
CA PRO A 121 27.86 -44.14 50.52
C PRO A 121 26.86 -43.06 50.06
N VAL A 122 26.21 -43.31 48.92
CA VAL A 122 25.35 -42.32 48.26
C VAL A 122 24.12 -42.03 49.12
N SER A 123 24.02 -40.81 49.66
CA SER A 123 22.83 -40.36 50.39
C SER A 123 21.61 -40.36 49.46
N PRO A 124 20.49 -40.99 49.85
CA PRO A 124 19.28 -40.98 49.04
C PRO A 124 18.73 -39.56 48.83
N GLU A 125 18.79 -38.71 49.86
CA GLU A 125 18.30 -37.33 49.80
C GLU A 125 19.12 -36.49 48.83
N LEU A 126 20.46 -36.64 48.88
CA LEU A 126 21.37 -35.89 48.01
C LEU A 126 21.26 -36.36 46.56
N LEU A 127 21.19 -37.67 46.32
CA LEU A 127 20.96 -38.23 44.99
C LEU A 127 19.65 -37.72 44.40
N GLN A 128 18.55 -37.82 45.15
CA GLN A 128 17.24 -37.34 44.70
C GLN A 128 17.26 -35.83 44.38
N ALA A 129 17.95 -35.03 45.19
CA ALA A 129 18.11 -33.60 44.93
C ALA A 129 18.87 -33.31 43.62
N LYS A 130 19.96 -34.05 43.36
CA LYS A 130 20.75 -33.91 42.12
C LYS A 130 19.97 -34.36 40.89
N LEU A 131 19.34 -35.54 40.94
CA LEU A 131 18.51 -36.05 39.84
C LEU A 131 17.39 -35.06 39.48
N ARG A 132 16.73 -34.47 40.49
CA ARG A 132 15.70 -33.44 40.29
C ARG A 132 16.25 -32.16 39.67
N ASN A 133 17.41 -31.68 40.09
CA ASN A 133 18.01 -30.46 39.55
C ASN A 133 18.45 -30.64 38.09
N ILE A 134 19.12 -31.76 37.78
CA ILE A 134 19.57 -32.08 36.42
C ILE A 134 18.36 -32.32 35.51
N GLY A 135 17.35 -33.05 35.98
CA GLY A 135 16.11 -33.26 35.24
C GLY A 135 15.42 -31.94 34.88
N ARG A 136 15.34 -30.99 35.82
CA ARG A 136 14.80 -29.64 35.54
C ARG A 136 15.59 -28.87 34.49
N ALA A 137 16.92 -28.97 34.52
CA ALA A 137 17.78 -28.30 33.53
C ALA A 137 17.58 -28.87 32.12
N LEU A 138 17.56 -30.21 32.00
CA LEU A 138 17.29 -30.90 30.73
C LEU A 138 15.90 -30.56 30.20
N GLU A 139 14.88 -30.57 31.06
CA GLU A 139 13.51 -30.21 30.69
C GLU A 139 13.43 -28.77 30.17
N LEU A 140 14.05 -27.82 30.87
CA LEU A 140 14.07 -26.42 30.44
C LEU A 140 14.75 -26.29 29.07
N GLN A 141 15.86 -26.99 28.84
CA GLN A 141 16.56 -26.97 27.56
C GLN A 141 15.70 -27.55 26.43
N THR A 142 15.03 -28.68 26.66
CA THR A 142 14.09 -29.27 25.69
C THR A 142 12.92 -28.33 25.41
N ARG A 143 12.34 -27.71 26.45
CA ARG A 143 11.24 -26.74 26.31
C ARG A 143 11.67 -25.52 25.50
N LEU A 144 12.85 -24.96 25.78
CA LEU A 144 13.40 -23.83 25.02
C LEU A 144 13.66 -24.20 23.55
N ALA A 145 14.21 -25.39 23.29
CA ALA A 145 14.42 -25.89 21.93
C ALA A 145 13.09 -26.07 21.19
N ALA A 146 12.10 -26.70 21.83
CA ALA A 146 10.77 -26.89 21.26
C ALA A 146 10.07 -25.55 20.98
N GLN A 147 10.18 -24.58 21.90
CA GLN A 147 9.63 -23.24 21.71
C GLN A 147 10.35 -22.48 20.58
N ALA A 148 11.68 -22.59 20.47
CA ALA A 148 12.45 -22.00 19.38
C ALA A 148 12.04 -22.60 18.02
N MET A 149 11.89 -23.93 17.95
CA MET A 149 11.39 -24.62 16.75
C MET A 149 9.96 -24.18 16.40
N HIS A 150 9.07 -24.07 17.40
CA HIS A 150 7.71 -23.59 17.19
C HIS A 150 7.68 -22.16 16.65
N ASN A 151 8.44 -21.25 17.25
CA ASN A 151 8.55 -19.86 16.80
C ASN A 151 9.13 -19.76 15.38
N ARG A 152 10.16 -20.56 15.07
CA ARG A 152 10.73 -20.63 13.72
C ARG A 152 9.71 -21.14 12.71
N ALA A 153 8.94 -22.17 13.08
CA ALA A 153 7.87 -22.69 12.23
C ALA A 153 6.79 -21.63 11.97
N LEU A 154 6.33 -20.90 12.99
CA LEU A 154 5.38 -19.79 12.80
C LEU A 154 5.93 -18.73 11.85
N PHE A 155 7.18 -18.31 12.06
CA PHE A 155 7.86 -17.33 11.22
C PHE A 155 7.95 -17.79 9.75
N ASP A 156 8.34 -19.04 9.50
CA ASP A 156 8.48 -19.62 8.15
C ASP A 156 7.15 -19.87 7.42
N HIS A 157 6.02 -19.93 8.13
CA HIS A 157 4.68 -20.11 7.54
C HIS A 157 3.90 -18.80 7.35
N VAL A 158 4.46 -17.65 7.74
CA VAL A 158 3.90 -16.35 7.37
C VAL A 158 3.94 -16.23 5.83
N GLY A 159 2.79 -15.93 5.22
CA GLY A 159 2.66 -15.84 3.77
C GLY A 159 3.37 -14.64 3.15
N ASP A 160 3.41 -13.50 3.87
CA ASP A 160 4.18 -12.33 3.47
C ASP A 160 5.67 -12.53 3.71
N ALA A 161 6.51 -11.90 2.90
CA ALA A 161 7.95 -11.94 3.09
C ALA A 161 8.34 -11.12 4.32
N VAL A 162 9.02 -11.76 5.28
CA VAL A 162 9.51 -11.11 6.50
C VAL A 162 11.03 -11.19 6.52
N LEU A 163 11.68 -10.03 6.64
CA LEU A 163 13.13 -9.87 6.69
C LEU A 163 13.53 -9.13 7.97
N ALA A 164 14.70 -9.46 8.53
CA ALA A 164 15.32 -8.70 9.61
C ALA A 164 16.60 -8.05 9.13
N LEU A 165 16.78 -6.78 9.48
CA LEU A 165 17.99 -6.00 9.21
C LEU A 165 18.83 -5.83 10.48
N ASP A 166 20.14 -5.88 10.29
CA ASP A 166 21.11 -5.42 11.28
C ASP A 166 21.34 -3.90 11.23
N GLY A 167 22.20 -3.39 12.11
CA GLY A 167 22.56 -1.97 12.16
C GLY A 167 23.31 -1.45 10.94
N ALA A 168 23.84 -2.33 10.08
CA ALA A 168 24.51 -1.98 8.82
C ALA A 168 23.56 -2.05 7.61
N GLN A 169 22.25 -2.18 7.85
CA GLN A 169 21.21 -2.37 6.83
C GLN A 169 21.45 -3.60 5.95
N ARG A 170 21.92 -4.69 6.56
CA ARG A 170 22.03 -6.00 5.90
C ARG A 170 20.93 -6.93 6.39
N ILE A 171 20.32 -7.65 5.46
CA ILE A 171 19.35 -8.69 5.71
C ILE A 171 20.08 -9.86 6.38
N CYS A 172 19.82 -10.05 7.67
CA CYS A 172 20.47 -11.05 8.51
C CYS A 172 19.57 -12.23 8.87
N ASP A 173 18.24 -12.08 8.73
CA ASP A 173 17.27 -13.17 8.87
C ASP A 173 16.12 -12.98 7.88
N ALA A 174 15.52 -14.09 7.47
CA ALA A 174 14.40 -14.12 6.53
C ALA A 174 13.55 -15.37 6.75
N ASN A 175 12.23 -15.20 6.62
CA ASN A 175 11.33 -16.34 6.56
C ASN A 175 11.37 -17.03 5.19
N ARG A 176 10.69 -18.16 5.06
CA ARG A 176 10.58 -18.90 3.79
C ARG A 176 10.12 -18.03 2.61
N ALA A 177 9.15 -17.16 2.81
CA ALA A 177 8.66 -16.25 1.76
C ALA A 177 9.70 -15.18 1.37
N GLY A 178 10.44 -14.63 2.35
CA GLY A 178 11.53 -13.68 2.12
C GLY A 178 12.73 -14.32 1.41
N LEU A 179 13.08 -15.55 1.76
CA LEU A 179 14.10 -16.34 1.06
C LEU A 179 13.70 -16.58 -0.40
N ALA A 180 12.45 -16.95 -0.65
CA ALA A 180 11.92 -17.13 -2.01
C ALA A 180 11.94 -15.81 -2.81
N LEU A 181 11.60 -14.68 -2.19
CA LEU A 181 11.68 -13.35 -2.80
C LEU A 181 13.12 -12.99 -3.22
N LEU A 182 14.10 -13.37 -2.40
CA LEU A 182 15.53 -13.20 -2.67
C LEU A 182 16.10 -14.26 -3.62
N GLY A 183 15.32 -15.30 -3.97
CA GLY A 183 15.77 -16.41 -4.81
C GLY A 183 16.77 -17.33 -4.12
N LEU A 184 16.70 -17.46 -2.79
CA LEU A 184 17.67 -18.19 -1.97
C LEU A 184 17.00 -19.29 -1.16
N SER A 185 17.76 -20.33 -0.81
CA SER A 185 17.33 -21.37 0.14
C SER A 185 17.79 -21.10 1.57
N ALA A 186 18.83 -20.27 1.74
CA ALA A 186 19.37 -19.82 3.01
C ALA A 186 20.11 -18.49 2.80
N LEU A 187 20.19 -17.66 3.85
CA LEU A 187 20.98 -16.44 3.82
C LEU A 187 22.47 -16.73 3.96
N PRO A 188 23.35 -15.98 3.28
CA PRO A 188 24.79 -16.04 3.52
C PRO A 188 25.14 -15.53 4.93
N PRO A 189 26.26 -15.98 5.53
CA PRO A 189 26.66 -15.59 6.89
C PRO A 189 26.78 -14.07 7.10
N ASP A 190 27.26 -13.35 6.08
CA ASP A 190 27.47 -11.90 6.11
C ASP A 190 26.21 -11.08 5.74
N GLY A 191 25.08 -11.77 5.55
CA GLY A 191 23.83 -11.17 5.11
C GLY A 191 23.89 -10.56 3.71
N ILE A 192 22.78 -9.93 3.31
CA ILE A 192 22.62 -9.31 1.99
C ILE A 192 22.34 -7.83 2.17
N PRO A 193 23.03 -6.92 1.48
CA PRO A 193 22.76 -5.50 1.63
C PRO A 193 21.35 -5.15 1.15
N LEU A 194 20.60 -4.39 1.95
CA LEU A 194 19.22 -4.01 1.66
C LEU A 194 19.04 -3.37 0.27
N HIS A 195 20.01 -2.56 -0.18
CA HIS A 195 19.94 -1.86 -1.46
C HIS A 195 19.87 -2.79 -2.67
N SER A 196 20.27 -4.07 -2.54
CA SER A 196 20.14 -5.03 -3.64
C SER A 196 18.68 -5.41 -3.90
N LEU A 197 17.85 -5.39 -2.85
CA LEU A 197 16.41 -5.65 -2.93
C LEU A 197 15.62 -4.36 -3.12
N ILE A 198 16.01 -3.28 -2.44
CA ILE A 198 15.32 -1.98 -2.47
C ILE A 198 16.35 -0.89 -2.85
N PRO A 199 16.59 -0.64 -4.14
CA PRO A 199 17.61 0.30 -4.60
C PRO A 199 17.41 1.74 -4.11
N SER A 200 16.16 2.13 -3.89
CA SER A 200 15.76 3.43 -3.36
C SER A 200 16.00 3.60 -1.86
N GLY A 201 16.43 2.53 -1.18
CA GLY A 201 16.62 2.51 0.27
C GLY A 201 15.33 2.63 1.07
N LEU A 202 15.49 2.71 2.39
CA LEU A 202 14.41 2.91 3.34
C LEU A 202 14.66 4.20 4.14
N PRO A 203 13.60 4.91 4.58
CA PRO A 203 13.77 6.04 5.48
C PRO A 203 14.46 5.59 6.78
N PRO A 204 15.25 6.46 7.42
CA PRO A 204 15.88 6.14 8.69
C PRO A 204 14.80 5.83 9.73
N LEU A 205 15.01 4.75 10.49
CA LEU A 205 14.13 4.33 11.57
C LEU A 205 14.95 4.28 12.85
N GLU A 206 14.49 5.02 13.86
CA GLU A 206 15.17 5.06 15.15
C GLU A 206 15.04 3.72 15.88
N PRO A 207 16.12 3.21 16.50
CA PRO A 207 16.08 2.04 17.36
C PRO A 207 14.97 2.10 18.42
N GLY A 208 14.05 1.13 18.41
CA GLY A 208 12.98 1.06 19.41
C GLY A 208 11.76 1.94 19.14
N ASP A 209 11.68 2.60 17.98
CA ASP A 209 10.42 3.20 17.54
C ASP A 209 9.42 2.09 17.15
N ALA A 210 8.42 1.91 18.01
CA ALA A 210 7.34 0.93 17.81
C ALA A 210 6.34 1.35 16.71
N ARG A 211 6.52 2.52 16.08
CA ARG A 211 5.66 2.97 14.99
C ARG A 211 5.87 2.10 13.76
N GLN A 212 4.79 1.47 13.33
CA GLN A 212 4.76 0.78 12.04
C GLN A 212 4.73 1.82 10.92
N VAL A 213 5.85 2.00 10.24
CA VAL A 213 5.93 2.84 9.04
C VAL A 213 5.59 1.98 7.84
N ARG A 214 4.61 2.39 7.03
CA ARG A 214 4.27 1.72 5.77
C ARG A 214 4.61 2.61 4.60
N ILE A 215 5.37 2.07 3.66
CA ILE A 215 5.77 2.77 2.44
C ILE A 215 5.65 1.85 1.23
N GLU A 216 5.40 2.44 0.07
CA GLU A 216 5.46 1.70 -1.19
C GLU A 216 6.81 1.91 -1.86
N ARG A 217 7.44 0.82 -2.31
CA ARG A 217 8.71 0.84 -3.05
C ARG A 217 8.74 -0.24 -4.12
N ASN A 218 9.56 -0.02 -5.15
CA ASN A 218 9.88 -1.07 -6.11
C ASN A 218 10.95 -1.99 -5.51
N LEU A 219 10.65 -3.28 -5.49
CA LEU A 219 11.58 -4.33 -5.15
C LEU A 219 12.24 -4.84 -6.42
N ARG A 220 13.54 -5.08 -6.36
CA ARG A 220 14.28 -5.82 -7.39
C ARG A 220 14.36 -7.28 -6.99
N ARG A 221 13.68 -8.15 -7.73
CA ARG A 221 13.69 -9.59 -7.51
C ARG A 221 14.97 -10.24 -8.00
N ALA A 222 15.21 -11.48 -7.57
CA ALA A 222 16.34 -12.29 -8.01
C ALA A 222 16.39 -12.51 -9.54
N ASP A 223 15.23 -12.56 -10.19
CA ASP A 223 15.11 -12.66 -11.66
C ASP A 223 15.38 -11.34 -12.39
N GLY A 224 15.73 -10.27 -11.65
CA GLY A 224 15.98 -8.93 -12.18
C GLY A 224 14.72 -8.12 -12.46
N ARG A 225 13.51 -8.67 -12.26
CA ARG A 225 12.27 -7.91 -12.44
C ARG A 225 12.03 -6.96 -11.28
N GLU A 226 11.45 -5.81 -11.61
CA GLU A 226 10.94 -4.90 -10.60
C GLU A 226 9.47 -5.19 -10.28
N SER A 227 9.14 -5.27 -9.00
CA SER A 227 7.77 -5.43 -8.51
C SER A 227 7.48 -4.42 -7.42
N ALA A 228 6.33 -3.73 -7.51
CA ALA A 228 5.90 -2.83 -6.46
C ALA A 228 5.46 -3.62 -5.22
N ALA A 229 5.92 -3.19 -4.04
CA ALA A 229 5.52 -3.76 -2.77
C ALA A 229 5.23 -2.68 -1.74
N GLU A 230 4.30 -3.00 -0.85
CA GLU A 230 4.11 -2.28 0.42
C GLU A 230 5.09 -2.87 1.43
N ILE A 231 5.86 -2.01 2.09
CA ILE A 231 6.86 -2.37 3.08
C ILE A 231 6.41 -1.79 4.43
N GLY A 232 6.05 -2.67 5.35
CA GLY A 232 5.88 -2.35 6.76
C GLY A 232 7.22 -2.49 7.49
N MET A 233 7.65 -1.44 8.18
CA MET A 233 8.88 -1.44 8.95
C MET A 233 8.58 -1.32 10.45
N THR A 234 9.31 -2.05 11.28
CA THR A 234 9.18 -1.96 12.75
C THR A 234 10.54 -2.16 13.40
N GLY A 235 10.96 -1.20 14.23
CA GLY A 235 12.19 -1.28 15.00
C GLY A 235 11.98 -2.06 16.30
N TRP A 236 12.94 -2.89 16.69
CA TRP A 236 12.93 -3.59 17.97
C TRP A 236 14.35 -3.74 18.56
N PRO A 237 14.48 -3.70 19.89
CA PRO A 237 15.76 -3.86 20.55
C PRO A 237 16.21 -5.33 20.53
N SER A 238 17.48 -5.59 20.19
CA SER A 238 18.09 -6.93 20.26
C SER A 238 19.44 -6.83 20.98
N GLY A 239 19.44 -7.07 22.29
CA GLY A 239 20.63 -6.90 23.12
C GLY A 239 21.12 -5.45 23.08
N SER A 240 22.36 -5.23 22.64
CA SER A 240 22.98 -3.89 22.49
C SER A 240 22.79 -3.26 21.12
N ALA A 241 22.10 -3.92 20.18
CA ALA A 241 21.92 -3.45 18.80
C ALA A 241 20.45 -3.27 18.43
N ALA A 242 20.18 -2.24 17.63
CA ALA A 242 18.88 -2.04 17.02
C ALA A 242 18.67 -3.01 15.86
N ARG A 243 17.50 -3.62 15.76
CA ARG A 243 17.09 -4.40 14.59
C ARG A 243 15.82 -3.83 13.99
N VAL A 244 15.68 -3.98 12.68
CA VAL A 244 14.49 -3.54 11.95
C VAL A 244 13.89 -4.76 11.26
N SER A 245 12.63 -5.04 11.55
CA SER A 245 11.86 -6.03 10.80
C SER A 245 11.14 -5.36 9.64
N LEU A 246 11.23 -5.96 8.46
CA LEU A 246 10.51 -5.58 7.25
C LEU A 246 9.47 -6.66 6.96
N VAL A 247 8.22 -6.24 6.74
CA VAL A 247 7.16 -7.07 6.18
C VAL A 247 6.87 -6.53 4.78
N LEU A 248 7.13 -7.34 3.76
CA LEU A 248 6.98 -6.96 2.36
C LEU A 248 5.76 -7.67 1.77
N ARG A 249 4.82 -6.88 1.26
CA ARG A 249 3.60 -7.36 0.62
C ARG A 249 3.61 -7.00 -0.86
N ASP A 250 3.51 -8.03 -1.70
CA ASP A 250 3.51 -7.87 -3.15
C ASP A 250 2.21 -7.21 -3.63
N LEU A 251 2.33 -6.06 -4.32
CA LEU A 251 1.20 -5.33 -4.89
C LEU A 251 0.98 -5.65 -6.38
N SER A 252 1.81 -6.52 -6.98
CA SER A 252 1.83 -6.75 -8.43
C SER A 252 0.51 -7.29 -8.96
N GLU A 253 -0.06 -8.31 -8.32
CA GLU A 253 -1.32 -8.91 -8.76
C GLU A 253 -2.49 -7.94 -8.63
N ARG A 254 -2.61 -7.29 -7.46
CA ARG A 254 -3.65 -6.29 -7.22
C ARG A 254 -3.57 -5.14 -8.22
N ARG A 255 -2.37 -4.57 -8.43
CA ARG A 255 -2.15 -3.52 -9.44
C ARG A 255 -2.40 -4.00 -10.87
N ARG A 256 -2.19 -5.28 -11.17
CA ARG A 256 -2.51 -5.87 -12.48
C ARG A 256 -4.02 -5.98 -12.68
N LEU A 257 -4.74 -6.48 -11.69
CA LEU A 257 -6.20 -6.59 -11.72
C LEU A 257 -6.86 -5.21 -11.83
N GLU A 258 -6.38 -4.23 -11.08
CA GLU A 258 -6.86 -2.85 -11.18
C GLU A 258 -6.63 -2.31 -12.60
N ARG A 259 -5.41 -2.43 -13.16
CA ARG A 259 -5.11 -2.02 -14.54
C ARG A 259 -6.00 -2.69 -15.59
N LEU A 260 -6.18 -4.01 -15.50
CA LEU A 260 -7.03 -4.75 -16.43
C LEU A 260 -8.49 -4.31 -16.32
N LYS A 261 -8.98 -4.05 -15.11
CA LYS A 261 -10.33 -3.51 -14.90
C LYS A 261 -10.49 -2.16 -15.61
N ASP A 262 -9.51 -1.28 -15.47
CA ASP A 262 -9.57 0.07 -16.05
C ASP A 262 -9.45 0.05 -17.58
N GLU A 263 -8.56 -0.78 -18.12
CA GLU A 263 -8.40 -0.99 -19.57
C GLU A 263 -9.68 -1.58 -20.17
N PHE A 264 -10.25 -2.60 -19.52
CA PHE A 264 -11.50 -3.22 -19.93
C PHE A 264 -12.66 -2.22 -19.97
N LEU A 265 -12.82 -1.42 -18.91
CA LEU A 265 -13.87 -0.40 -18.83
C LEU A 265 -13.71 0.68 -19.90
N SER A 266 -12.47 1.14 -20.14
CA SER A 266 -12.18 2.13 -21.18
C SER A 266 -12.49 1.59 -22.58
N THR A 267 -12.02 0.37 -22.89
CA THR A 267 -12.23 -0.28 -24.18
C THR A 267 -13.71 -0.52 -24.44
N ILE A 268 -14.45 -1.13 -23.50
CA ILE A 268 -15.89 -1.37 -23.65
C ILE A 268 -16.64 -0.07 -23.90
N SER A 269 -16.28 1.00 -23.19
CA SER A 269 -16.99 2.26 -23.37
C SER A 269 -16.78 2.85 -24.76
N HIS A 270 -15.57 2.73 -25.32
CA HIS A 270 -15.29 3.13 -26.70
C HIS A 270 -16.03 2.24 -27.73
N GLU A 271 -15.99 0.93 -27.52
CA GLU A 271 -16.65 -0.07 -28.37
C GLU A 271 -18.18 0.01 -28.33
N LEU A 272 -18.76 0.49 -27.22
CA LEU A 272 -20.20 0.76 -27.12
C LEU A 272 -20.58 2.14 -27.67
N ARG A 273 -19.75 3.16 -27.45
CA ARG A 273 -20.04 4.54 -27.91
C ARG A 273 -20.05 4.64 -29.44
N THR A 274 -19.16 3.94 -30.12
CA THR A 274 -19.03 3.98 -31.58
C THR A 274 -20.30 3.51 -32.32
N PRO A 275 -20.81 2.27 -32.11
CA PRO A 275 -22.05 1.82 -32.75
C PRO A 275 -23.26 2.63 -32.28
N LEU A 276 -23.28 3.06 -31.01
CA LEU A 276 -24.35 3.89 -30.48
C LEU A 276 -24.44 5.25 -31.18
N THR A 277 -23.29 5.89 -31.44
CA THR A 277 -23.22 7.18 -32.15
C THR A 277 -23.73 7.03 -33.58
N SER A 278 -23.38 5.93 -34.26
CA SER A 278 -23.89 5.62 -35.60
C SER A 278 -25.40 5.39 -35.62
N VAL A 279 -25.94 4.64 -34.65
CA VAL A 279 -27.39 4.43 -34.50
C VAL A 279 -28.12 5.74 -34.22
N LEU A 280 -27.60 6.57 -33.31
CA LEU A 280 -28.17 7.88 -33.00
C LEU A 280 -28.11 8.83 -34.20
N GLY A 281 -27.02 8.81 -34.98
CA GLY A 281 -26.90 9.58 -36.21
C GLY A 281 -27.94 9.19 -37.26
N ALA A 282 -28.12 7.88 -37.48
CA ALA A 282 -29.14 7.38 -38.42
C ALA A 282 -30.57 7.71 -37.97
N LEU A 283 -30.87 7.55 -36.66
CA LEU A 283 -32.16 7.94 -36.09
C LEU A 283 -32.41 9.45 -36.18
N GLY A 284 -31.37 10.26 -35.98
CA GLY A 284 -31.42 11.71 -36.14
C GLY A 284 -31.70 12.14 -37.58
N LEU A 285 -31.09 11.49 -38.57
CA LEU A 285 -31.38 11.72 -40.00
C LEU A 285 -32.83 11.34 -40.35
N LEU A 286 -33.32 10.22 -39.84
CA LEU A 286 -34.72 9.79 -40.00
C LEU A 286 -35.69 10.80 -39.38
N ALA A 287 -35.41 11.25 -38.16
CA ALA A 287 -36.22 12.27 -37.47
C ALA A 287 -36.16 13.64 -38.16
N GLY A 288 -35.02 13.98 -38.77
CA GLY A 288 -34.79 15.21 -39.54
C GLY A 288 -35.34 15.19 -40.97
N GLY A 289 -36.05 14.14 -41.38
CA GLY A 289 -36.73 14.06 -42.68
C GLY A 289 -35.84 13.64 -43.87
N ALA A 290 -34.62 13.17 -43.64
CA ALA A 290 -33.71 12.75 -44.72
C ALA A 290 -34.22 11.55 -45.54
N ALA A 291 -35.18 10.78 -45.00
CA ALA A 291 -35.84 9.67 -45.67
C ALA A 291 -37.28 10.01 -46.16
N GLY A 292 -37.64 11.29 -46.18
CA GLY A 292 -39.01 11.76 -46.44
C GLY A 292 -39.88 11.85 -45.18
N GLU A 293 -41.17 12.19 -45.35
CA GLU A 293 -42.12 12.24 -44.24
C GLU A 293 -42.39 10.83 -43.69
N LEU A 294 -41.96 10.59 -42.46
CA LEU A 294 -42.26 9.33 -41.76
C LEU A 294 -43.72 9.31 -41.32
N PRO A 295 -44.44 8.18 -41.48
CA PRO A 295 -45.74 7.99 -40.85
C PRO A 295 -45.67 8.26 -39.34
N GLU A 296 -46.71 8.86 -38.75
CA GLU A 296 -46.73 9.25 -37.33
C GLU A 296 -46.24 8.14 -36.39
N GLN A 297 -46.63 6.90 -36.66
CA GLN A 297 -46.26 5.75 -35.84
C GLN A 297 -44.78 5.40 -35.94
N ALA A 298 -44.18 5.53 -37.13
CA ALA A 298 -42.75 5.36 -37.35
C ALA A 298 -41.95 6.49 -36.68
N ARG A 299 -42.41 7.75 -36.80
CA ARG A 299 -41.82 8.91 -36.12
C ARG A 299 -41.76 8.71 -34.61
N ARG A 300 -42.87 8.27 -34.00
CA ARG A 300 -42.92 7.93 -32.57
C ARG A 300 -41.92 6.85 -32.16
N LEU A 301 -41.77 5.79 -32.96
CA LEU A 301 -40.80 4.72 -32.69
C LEU A 301 -39.34 5.20 -32.80
N THR A 302 -39.03 6.01 -33.81
CA THR A 302 -37.70 6.64 -33.99
C THR A 302 -37.35 7.53 -32.79
N GLU A 303 -38.29 8.37 -32.33
CA GLU A 303 -38.10 9.22 -31.14
C GLU A 303 -37.90 8.40 -29.86
N VAL A 304 -38.56 7.24 -29.73
CA VAL A 304 -38.34 6.32 -28.60
C VAL A 304 -36.96 5.67 -28.68
N ALA A 305 -36.55 5.19 -29.86
CA ALA A 305 -35.24 4.56 -30.06
C ALA A 305 -34.11 5.56 -29.78
N GLN A 306 -34.23 6.79 -30.28
CA GLN A 306 -33.24 7.84 -30.08
C GLN A 306 -33.08 8.19 -28.58
N ARG A 307 -34.20 8.39 -27.87
CA ARG A 307 -34.18 8.64 -26.41
C ARG A 307 -33.53 7.50 -25.63
N ASN A 308 -33.77 6.24 -26.01
CA ASN A 308 -33.12 5.10 -25.38
C ASN A 308 -31.62 5.04 -25.67
N GLY A 309 -31.20 5.36 -26.90
CA GLY A 309 -29.79 5.43 -27.26
C GLY A 309 -29.05 6.53 -26.50
N GLU A 310 -29.61 7.74 -26.42
CA GLU A 310 -29.05 8.85 -25.62
C GLU A 310 -28.97 8.50 -24.13
N ARG A 311 -29.95 7.75 -23.61
CA ARG A 311 -29.94 7.25 -22.22
C ARG A 311 -28.82 6.22 -22.01
N LEU A 312 -28.60 5.31 -22.96
CA LEU A 312 -27.52 4.34 -22.89
C LEU A 312 -26.13 5.02 -22.94
N GLY A 313 -25.97 6.05 -23.76
CA GLY A 313 -24.73 6.82 -23.84
C GLY A 313 -24.38 7.46 -22.50
N ARG A 314 -25.35 8.14 -21.89
CA ARG A 314 -25.19 8.73 -20.55
C ARG A 314 -24.89 7.68 -19.47
N LEU A 315 -25.50 6.51 -19.54
CA LEU A 315 -25.20 5.40 -18.62
C LEU A 315 -23.74 4.95 -18.71
N ILE A 316 -23.21 4.80 -19.93
CA ILE A 316 -21.81 4.42 -20.16
C ILE A 316 -20.89 5.49 -19.57
N ASP A 317 -21.18 6.76 -19.84
CA ASP A 317 -20.39 7.88 -19.32
C ASP A 317 -20.43 7.97 -17.79
N ASP A 318 -21.62 7.80 -17.18
CA ASP A 318 -21.79 7.78 -15.72
C ASP A 318 -20.95 6.67 -15.05
N VAL A 319 -20.94 5.46 -15.63
CA VAL A 319 -20.17 4.32 -15.10
C VAL A 319 -18.66 4.59 -15.19
N LEU A 320 -18.20 5.17 -16.31
CA LEU A 320 -16.82 5.57 -16.48
C LEU A 320 -16.41 6.68 -15.50
N ASP A 321 -17.24 7.70 -15.34
CA ASP A 321 -16.98 8.79 -14.42
C ASP A 321 -16.90 8.28 -12.97
N LEU A 322 -17.82 7.39 -12.58
CA LEU A 322 -17.81 6.76 -11.26
C LEU A 322 -16.52 5.98 -11.01
N THR A 323 -16.11 5.13 -11.95
CA THR A 323 -14.89 4.31 -11.80
C THR A 323 -13.62 5.16 -11.71
N LYS A 324 -13.54 6.26 -12.46
CA LYS A 324 -12.44 7.24 -12.35
C LYS A 324 -12.46 8.00 -11.02
N LEU A 325 -13.63 8.39 -10.54
CA LEU A 325 -13.81 9.08 -9.25
C LEU A 325 -13.47 8.16 -8.07
N GLU A 326 -13.81 6.88 -8.10
CA GLU A 326 -13.48 5.93 -7.02
C GLU A 326 -11.98 5.59 -6.97
N ALA A 327 -11.32 5.56 -8.13
CA ALA A 327 -9.90 5.29 -8.22
C ALA A 327 -9.02 6.52 -7.94
N ASP A 328 -9.62 7.67 -7.61
CA ASP A 328 -8.94 8.96 -7.47
C ASP A 328 -8.17 9.43 -8.71
N ARG A 329 -8.63 8.99 -9.89
CA ARG A 329 -8.00 9.29 -11.19
C ARG A 329 -8.71 10.36 -11.99
N MET A 330 -9.90 10.80 -11.56
CA MET A 330 -10.56 11.94 -12.17
C MET A 330 -9.88 13.24 -11.70
N MET A 331 -9.10 13.83 -12.62
CA MET A 331 -8.57 15.18 -12.46
C MET A 331 -9.70 16.19 -12.67
N LEU A 332 -9.95 17.03 -11.68
CA LEU A 332 -10.83 18.19 -11.82
C LEU A 332 -9.98 19.40 -12.25
N ASN A 333 -10.44 20.14 -13.24
CA ASN A 333 -9.83 21.39 -13.66
C ASN A 333 -10.41 22.53 -12.82
N LEU A 334 -10.03 22.58 -11.55
CA LEU A 334 -10.50 23.59 -10.62
C LEU A 334 -9.97 24.96 -11.03
N ARG A 335 -10.88 25.91 -11.25
CA ARG A 335 -10.56 27.30 -11.57
C ARG A 335 -11.48 28.22 -10.79
N VAL A 336 -10.97 29.42 -10.46
CA VAL A 336 -11.81 30.47 -9.89
C VAL A 336 -12.78 30.97 -10.97
N GLN A 337 -14.06 30.67 -10.80
CA GLN A 337 -15.10 30.98 -11.77
C GLN A 337 -16.23 31.79 -11.16
N ALA A 338 -16.82 32.68 -11.95
CA ALA A 338 -18.01 33.43 -11.57
C ALA A 338 -19.24 32.51 -11.66
N LEU A 339 -20.01 32.40 -10.57
CA LEU A 339 -21.10 31.44 -10.48
C LEU A 339 -22.42 31.90 -11.11
N GLU A 340 -22.62 33.21 -11.22
CA GLU A 340 -23.79 33.77 -11.90
C GLU A 340 -23.93 33.32 -13.36
N PRO A 341 -22.92 33.49 -14.24
CA PRO A 341 -23.02 33.05 -15.64
C PRO A 341 -23.15 31.52 -15.75
N LEU A 342 -22.44 30.76 -14.92
CA LEU A 342 -22.51 29.29 -14.93
C LEU A 342 -23.90 28.77 -14.53
N LEU A 343 -24.54 29.40 -13.53
CA LEU A 343 -25.89 29.01 -13.13
C LEU A 343 -26.92 29.39 -14.20
N ALA A 344 -26.76 30.57 -14.82
CA ALA A 344 -27.61 30.99 -15.92
C ALA A 344 -27.51 30.03 -17.11
N GLU A 345 -26.29 29.60 -17.45
CA GLU A 345 -26.02 28.59 -18.48
C GLU A 345 -26.69 27.26 -18.14
N ALA A 346 -26.54 26.75 -16.91
CA ALA A 346 -27.18 25.51 -16.49
C ALA A 346 -28.71 25.55 -16.61
N VAL A 347 -29.34 26.67 -16.22
CA VAL A 347 -30.79 26.87 -16.33
C VAL A 347 -31.21 26.94 -17.79
N GLN A 348 -30.47 27.67 -18.63
CA GLN A 348 -30.78 27.81 -20.05
C GLN A 348 -30.65 26.47 -20.79
N ALA A 349 -29.60 25.70 -20.50
CA ALA A 349 -29.39 24.36 -21.07
C ALA A 349 -30.52 23.38 -20.73
N ASN A 350 -31.23 23.57 -19.60
CA ASN A 350 -32.33 22.71 -19.16
C ASN A 350 -33.72 23.30 -19.45
N ALA A 351 -33.81 24.52 -19.99
CA ALA A 351 -35.09 25.20 -20.25
C ALA A 351 -35.93 24.51 -21.33
N ASP A 352 -35.30 23.97 -22.38
CA ASP A 352 -36.01 23.26 -23.45
C ASP A 352 -36.60 21.94 -22.96
N TYR A 353 -35.85 21.23 -22.13
CA TYR A 353 -36.31 19.98 -21.50
C TYR A 353 -37.52 20.25 -20.60
N ALA A 354 -37.48 21.31 -19.80
CA ALA A 354 -38.60 21.74 -18.96
C ALA A 354 -39.83 22.11 -19.79
N ARG A 355 -39.66 22.94 -20.83
CA ARG A 355 -40.75 23.35 -21.74
C ARG A 355 -41.45 22.16 -22.39
N ARG A 356 -40.68 21.15 -22.84
CA ARG A 356 -41.25 19.93 -23.45
C ARG A 356 -42.15 19.13 -22.51
N LEU A 357 -41.90 19.19 -21.20
CA LEU A 357 -42.74 18.56 -20.17
C LEU A 357 -43.84 19.50 -19.63
N GLY A 358 -43.98 20.69 -20.22
CA GLY A 358 -44.91 21.71 -19.74
C GLY A 358 -44.55 22.22 -18.35
N ARG A 359 -43.24 22.35 -18.05
CA ARG A 359 -42.72 22.91 -16.79
C ARG A 359 -41.88 24.16 -17.08
N THR A 360 -41.70 24.98 -16.06
CA THR A 360 -40.86 26.18 -16.10
C THR A 360 -39.76 26.10 -15.04
N LEU A 361 -38.60 26.69 -15.36
CA LEU A 361 -37.51 26.88 -14.42
C LEU A 361 -37.50 28.35 -14.02
N GLN A 362 -37.41 28.64 -12.73
CA GLN A 362 -37.40 30.02 -12.23
C GLN A 362 -36.25 30.21 -11.24
N VAL A 363 -35.36 31.17 -11.53
CA VAL A 363 -34.35 31.63 -10.57
C VAL A 363 -35.01 32.68 -9.67
N VAL A 364 -35.39 32.28 -8.46
CA VAL A 364 -36.10 33.14 -7.50
C VAL A 364 -35.11 34.03 -6.73
N ALA A 365 -33.93 33.48 -6.42
CA ALA A 365 -32.84 34.21 -5.78
C ALA A 365 -31.54 33.94 -6.56
N PRO A 366 -31.09 34.85 -7.44
CA PRO A 366 -29.85 34.67 -8.17
C PRO A 366 -28.64 34.80 -7.22
N PRO A 367 -27.48 34.22 -7.57
CA PRO A 367 -26.26 34.43 -6.83
C PRO A 367 -25.86 35.91 -6.87
N PRO A 368 -25.27 36.46 -5.79
CA PRO A 368 -24.76 37.82 -5.80
C PRO A 368 -23.77 38.06 -6.95
N PRO A 369 -23.81 39.23 -7.64
CA PRO A 369 -22.89 39.55 -8.71
C PRO A 369 -21.43 39.48 -8.25
N GLY A 370 -20.56 38.92 -9.09
CA GLY A 370 -19.13 38.79 -8.78
C GLY A 370 -18.76 37.71 -7.77
N LEU A 371 -19.73 36.92 -7.27
CA LEU A 371 -19.45 35.76 -6.45
C LEU A 371 -18.65 34.72 -7.24
N ARG A 372 -17.51 34.32 -6.68
CA ARG A 372 -16.62 33.32 -7.28
C ARG A 372 -16.50 32.08 -6.40
N ALA A 373 -16.25 30.95 -7.03
CA ALA A 373 -15.83 29.72 -6.37
C ALA A 373 -14.76 29.03 -7.20
N GLU A 374 -13.89 28.27 -6.53
CA GLU A 374 -12.90 27.43 -7.18
C GLU A 374 -13.55 26.08 -7.53
N ILE A 375 -13.93 25.92 -8.79
CA ILE A 375 -14.70 24.75 -9.27
C ILE A 375 -14.28 24.37 -10.69
N ASP A 376 -14.62 23.14 -11.09
CA ASP A 376 -14.57 22.69 -12.48
C ASP A 376 -15.91 23.02 -13.16
N ALA A 377 -15.87 23.80 -14.25
CA ALA A 377 -17.06 24.35 -14.90
C ALA A 377 -17.96 23.25 -15.45
N ASP A 378 -17.37 22.33 -16.21
CA ASP A 378 -18.07 21.29 -16.94
C ASP A 378 -18.71 20.31 -15.96
N ARG A 379 -17.98 19.97 -14.90
CA ARG A 379 -18.47 19.08 -13.84
C ARG A 379 -19.54 19.74 -12.98
N PHE A 380 -19.43 21.05 -12.74
CA PHE A 380 -20.49 21.80 -12.08
C PHE A 380 -21.78 21.84 -12.93
N LEU A 381 -21.67 22.12 -14.23
CA LEU A 381 -22.81 22.09 -15.16
C LEU A 381 -23.45 20.70 -15.21
N GLN A 382 -22.65 19.62 -15.18
CA GLN A 382 -23.14 18.24 -15.08
C GLN A 382 -23.96 18.00 -13.81
N VAL A 383 -23.47 18.46 -12.64
CA VAL A 383 -24.20 18.39 -11.36
C VAL A 383 -25.53 19.12 -11.48
N MET A 384 -25.51 20.37 -11.96
CA MET A 384 -26.71 21.19 -12.07
C MET A 384 -27.73 20.59 -13.06
N ALA A 385 -27.28 20.07 -14.19
CA ALA A 385 -28.16 19.39 -15.15
C ALA A 385 -28.84 18.16 -14.53
N ASN A 386 -28.12 17.37 -13.73
CA ASN A 386 -28.70 16.23 -13.03
C ASN A 386 -29.74 16.66 -11.97
N LEU A 387 -29.46 17.71 -11.18
CA LEU A 387 -30.42 18.21 -10.17
C LEU A 387 -31.67 18.83 -10.83
N LEU A 388 -31.47 19.69 -11.84
CA LEU A 388 -32.57 20.37 -12.55
C LEU A 388 -33.46 19.39 -13.31
N SER A 389 -32.86 18.42 -14.03
CA SER A 389 -33.65 17.42 -14.76
C SER A 389 -34.46 16.51 -13.84
N ASN A 390 -33.93 16.15 -12.66
CA ASN A 390 -34.69 15.41 -11.65
C ASN A 390 -35.85 16.26 -11.10
N ALA A 391 -35.61 17.51 -10.74
CA ALA A 391 -36.64 18.41 -10.24
C ALA A 391 -37.77 18.62 -11.28
N VAL A 392 -37.42 18.86 -12.55
CA VAL A 392 -38.38 19.01 -13.66
C VAL A 392 -39.21 17.74 -13.86
N LYS A 393 -38.57 16.58 -13.78
CA LYS A 393 -39.23 15.28 -13.98
C LYS A 393 -40.28 15.00 -12.90
N HIS A 394 -40.08 15.49 -11.68
CA HIS A 394 -40.93 15.19 -10.53
C HIS A 394 -41.91 16.32 -10.15
N SER A 395 -41.69 17.54 -10.63
CA SER A 395 -42.58 18.69 -10.36
C SER A 395 -43.88 18.65 -11.19
N PRO A 396 -45.04 19.10 -10.67
CA PRO A 396 -46.31 19.28 -11.42
C PRO A 396 -46.26 20.44 -12.46
N PRO A 397 -47.18 20.51 -13.46
CA PRO A 397 -47.08 21.44 -14.59
C PRO A 397 -47.31 22.89 -14.21
N GLU A 398 -48.11 23.04 -13.18
CA GLU A 398 -48.61 24.32 -12.71
C GLU A 398 -47.60 25.03 -11.80
N GLN A 399 -46.55 24.34 -11.33
CA GLN A 399 -45.59 24.90 -10.39
C GLN A 399 -44.17 24.90 -10.98
N PRO A 400 -43.48 26.06 -10.97
CA PRO A 400 -42.12 26.16 -11.47
C PRO A 400 -41.15 25.39 -10.56
N VAL A 401 -40.08 24.88 -11.15
CA VAL A 401 -38.91 24.46 -10.36
C VAL A 401 -38.14 25.70 -9.96
N GLU A 402 -37.98 25.91 -8.66
CA GLU A 402 -37.34 27.11 -8.14
C GLU A 402 -35.85 26.88 -7.88
N ILE A 403 -35.01 27.77 -8.38
CA ILE A 403 -33.58 27.82 -8.05
C ILE A 403 -33.34 29.02 -7.13
N ARG A 404 -32.73 28.76 -5.97
CA ARG A 404 -32.41 29.77 -4.96
C ARG A 404 -30.94 29.70 -4.59
N CYS A 405 -30.25 30.83 -4.64
CA CYS A 405 -28.88 30.98 -4.17
C CYS A 405 -28.86 31.81 -2.90
N HIS A 406 -28.15 31.33 -1.89
CA HIS A 406 -27.94 32.03 -0.64
C HIS A 406 -26.47 31.97 -0.25
N CYS A 407 -25.86 33.13 0.00
CA CYS A 407 -24.48 33.21 0.46
C CYS A 407 -24.48 33.58 1.95
N ALA A 408 -23.94 32.69 2.79
CA ALA A 408 -23.81 32.93 4.22
C ALA A 408 -22.51 32.31 4.74
N GLN A 409 -21.83 33.01 5.66
CA GLN A 409 -20.65 32.50 6.37
C GLN A 409 -19.51 31.98 5.48
N GLY A 410 -19.42 32.44 4.22
CA GLY A 410 -18.35 32.04 3.30
C GLY A 410 -18.65 30.75 2.53
N ARG A 411 -19.90 30.29 2.58
CA ARG A 411 -20.42 29.22 1.74
C ARG A 411 -21.54 29.76 0.86
N LEU A 412 -21.53 29.33 -0.39
CA LEU A 412 -22.67 29.47 -1.29
C LEU A 412 -23.53 28.22 -1.16
N ARG A 413 -24.80 28.43 -0.90
CA ARG A 413 -25.85 27.44 -0.99
C ARG A 413 -26.65 27.65 -2.26
N ILE A 414 -26.71 26.63 -3.12
CA ILE A 414 -27.60 26.56 -4.28
C ILE A 414 -28.67 25.51 -3.96
N ALA A 415 -29.92 25.93 -3.90
CA ALA A 415 -31.06 25.07 -3.66
C ALA A 415 -31.91 24.97 -4.94
N VAL A 416 -32.22 23.74 -5.36
CA VAL A 416 -33.14 23.42 -6.45
C VAL A 416 -34.36 22.75 -5.83
N ARG A 417 -35.49 23.42 -5.88
CA ARG A 417 -36.75 22.98 -5.27
C ARG A 417 -37.76 22.59 -6.34
N ASP A 418 -38.28 21.37 -6.22
CA ASP A 418 -39.46 20.90 -6.93
C ASP A 418 -40.70 20.91 -6.02
N HIS A 419 -41.86 20.79 -6.65
CA HIS A 419 -43.15 20.72 -5.98
C HIS A 419 -43.83 19.36 -6.19
N GLY A 420 -43.03 18.32 -6.38
CA GLY A 420 -43.48 16.96 -6.64
C GLY A 420 -44.03 16.22 -5.40
N PRO A 421 -44.21 14.89 -5.50
CA PRO A 421 -44.72 14.08 -4.39
C PRO A 421 -43.77 13.98 -3.19
N GLY A 422 -42.57 14.56 -3.28
CA GLY A 422 -41.53 14.43 -2.28
C GLY A 422 -40.85 13.05 -2.30
N ILE A 423 -39.94 12.85 -1.36
CA ILE A 423 -39.09 11.65 -1.23
C ILE A 423 -39.54 10.87 -0.01
N ASP A 424 -39.81 9.57 -0.20
CA ASP A 424 -40.11 8.65 0.90
C ASP A 424 -38.97 8.67 1.96
N PRO A 425 -39.27 8.75 3.26
CA PRO A 425 -38.24 8.81 4.31
C PRO A 425 -37.26 7.62 4.31
N ALA A 426 -37.71 6.41 3.96
CA ALA A 426 -36.86 5.23 3.89
C ALA A 426 -35.97 5.25 2.64
N PHE A 427 -36.46 5.81 1.53
CA PHE A 427 -35.64 6.05 0.34
C PHE A 427 -34.65 7.20 0.52
N ARG A 428 -35.01 8.26 1.26
CA ARG A 428 -34.15 9.44 1.51
C ARG A 428 -32.80 9.07 2.11
N ALA A 429 -32.75 8.07 3.00
CA ALA A 429 -31.50 7.61 3.62
C ALA A 429 -30.50 7.06 2.60
N ARG A 430 -31.00 6.48 1.49
CA ARG A 430 -30.21 5.84 0.43
C ARG A 430 -30.17 6.65 -0.86
N LEU A 431 -30.65 7.90 -0.85
CA LEU A 431 -30.84 8.73 -2.05
C LEU A 431 -29.54 8.97 -2.84
N PHE A 432 -28.41 9.05 -2.14
CA PHE A 432 -27.09 9.27 -2.73
C PHE A 432 -26.24 7.98 -2.81
N GLU A 433 -26.84 6.81 -2.58
CA GLU A 433 -26.17 5.51 -2.79
C GLU A 433 -26.17 5.13 -4.27
N LYS A 434 -25.22 4.26 -4.65
CA LYS A 434 -25.07 3.77 -6.02
C LYS A 434 -26.30 2.95 -6.44
N PHE A 435 -26.77 3.16 -7.67
CA PHE A 435 -27.90 2.43 -8.27
C PHE A 435 -29.22 2.57 -7.49
N SER A 436 -29.34 3.60 -6.65
CA SER A 436 -30.51 3.83 -5.83
C SER A 436 -31.65 4.43 -6.67
N GLN A 437 -32.81 3.76 -6.68
CA GLN A 437 -34.02 4.22 -7.38
C GLN A 437 -35.24 3.98 -6.49
N ALA A 438 -36.20 4.91 -6.50
CA ALA A 438 -37.47 4.74 -5.80
C ALA A 438 -38.33 3.70 -6.55
N GLU A 439 -38.96 2.76 -5.84
CA GLU A 439 -39.98 1.88 -6.41
C GLU A 439 -41.20 2.73 -6.82
N GLN A 440 -41.35 3.01 -8.13
CA GLN A 440 -42.53 3.70 -8.64
C GLN A 440 -43.56 2.71 -9.19
N THR A 441 -44.80 2.89 -8.73
CA THR A 441 -46.00 2.12 -9.07
C THR A 441 -46.49 2.37 -10.50
N ASP A 442 -45.86 3.29 -11.24
CA ASP A 442 -46.29 3.72 -12.58
C ASP A 442 -45.16 3.57 -13.61
N ARG A 443 -45.22 2.48 -14.40
CA ARG A 443 -44.17 2.03 -15.35
C ARG A 443 -43.97 2.96 -16.57
N ARG A 444 -44.68 4.09 -16.65
CA ARG A 444 -44.69 4.97 -17.84
C ARG A 444 -43.71 6.15 -17.77
N SER A 445 -43.09 6.41 -16.62
CA SER A 445 -42.19 7.56 -16.43
C SER A 445 -40.72 7.10 -16.28
N GLY A 446 -39.99 7.12 -17.40
CA GLY A 446 -38.62 6.59 -17.58
C GLY A 446 -37.71 6.64 -16.35
N ALA A 447 -37.40 5.47 -15.80
CA ALA A 447 -36.51 5.29 -14.66
C ALA A 447 -35.12 5.93 -14.91
N GLY A 448 -34.50 6.49 -13.87
CA GLY A 448 -33.15 7.05 -13.96
C GLY A 448 -32.07 5.96 -14.06
N THR A 449 -30.80 6.36 -13.99
CA THR A 449 -29.67 5.42 -13.90
C THR A 449 -29.40 4.99 -12.44
N GLY A 450 -29.81 5.82 -11.48
CA GLY A 450 -29.46 5.66 -10.06
C GLY A 450 -28.00 6.02 -9.75
N LEU A 451 -27.24 6.52 -10.74
CA LEU A 451 -25.83 6.92 -10.58
C LEU A 451 -25.66 8.44 -10.49
N GLY A 452 -26.50 9.22 -11.19
CA GLY A 452 -26.32 10.66 -11.32
C GLY A 452 -26.19 11.41 -9.98
N LEU A 453 -27.06 11.14 -9.00
CA LEU A 453 -26.99 11.79 -7.68
C LEU A 453 -25.74 11.39 -6.88
N HIS A 454 -25.31 10.13 -7.00
CA HIS A 454 -24.08 9.67 -6.36
C HIS A 454 -22.84 10.34 -6.96
N ILE A 455 -22.74 10.40 -8.29
CA ILE A 455 -21.67 11.11 -9.00
C ILE A 455 -21.68 12.60 -8.65
N SER A 456 -22.88 13.21 -8.60
CA SER A 456 -23.03 14.62 -8.24
C SER A 456 -22.48 14.91 -6.84
N ARG A 457 -22.73 14.02 -5.89
CA ARG A 457 -22.18 14.13 -4.53
C ARG A 457 -20.65 14.05 -4.53
N LEU A 458 -20.07 13.05 -5.20
CA LEU A 458 -18.62 12.88 -5.27
C LEU A 458 -17.92 14.08 -5.92
N LEU A 459 -18.48 14.61 -7.01
CA LEU A 459 -17.94 15.79 -7.71
C LEU A 459 -17.93 17.02 -6.80
N ILE A 460 -19.04 17.30 -6.11
CA ILE A 460 -19.14 18.44 -5.21
C ILE A 460 -18.24 18.26 -3.98
N GLU A 461 -18.14 17.06 -3.41
CA GLU A 461 -17.22 16.78 -2.29
C GLU A 461 -15.76 17.02 -2.68
N ARG A 462 -15.35 16.65 -3.91
CA ARG A 462 -14.01 16.95 -4.44
C ARG A 462 -13.78 18.43 -4.75
N MET A 463 -14.84 19.20 -5.02
CA MET A 463 -14.79 20.67 -5.12
C MET A 463 -14.86 21.36 -3.74
N GLY A 464 -14.68 20.62 -2.64
CA GLY A 464 -14.70 21.15 -1.27
C GLY A 464 -16.11 21.47 -0.73
N GLY A 465 -17.14 21.01 -1.42
CA GLY A 465 -18.54 21.27 -1.10
C GLY A 465 -19.26 20.11 -0.41
N LYS A 466 -20.59 20.23 -0.31
CA LYS A 466 -21.49 19.19 0.18
C LYS A 466 -22.81 19.21 -0.60
N VAL A 467 -23.37 18.03 -0.87
CA VAL A 467 -24.74 17.89 -1.40
C VAL A 467 -25.65 17.28 -0.36
N SER A 468 -26.89 17.76 -0.27
CA SER A 468 -27.92 17.20 0.59
C SER A 468 -29.31 17.33 -0.05
N ALA A 469 -30.29 16.62 0.48
CA ALA A 469 -31.67 16.73 0.04
C ALA A 469 -32.59 16.87 1.26
N VAL A 470 -33.47 17.86 1.21
CA VAL A 470 -34.54 18.08 2.18
C VAL A 470 -35.85 17.80 1.46
N SER A 471 -36.66 16.91 1.99
CA SER A 471 -37.97 16.62 1.40
C SER A 471 -38.95 16.21 2.47
N THR A 472 -40.19 16.63 2.26
CA THR A 472 -41.35 16.24 3.05
C THR A 472 -42.33 15.58 2.09
N ALA A 473 -42.78 14.37 2.40
CA ALA A 473 -43.74 13.67 1.53
C ALA A 473 -44.97 14.56 1.27
N GLY A 474 -45.36 14.64 -0.01
CA GLY A 474 -46.46 15.47 -0.49
C GLY A 474 -46.16 16.96 -0.68
N HIS A 475 -44.95 17.44 -0.38
CA HIS A 475 -44.60 18.87 -0.44
C HIS A 475 -43.33 19.17 -1.26
N GLY A 476 -42.95 18.25 -2.16
CA GLY A 476 -41.78 18.38 -3.02
C GLY A 476 -40.44 18.00 -2.36
N ALA A 477 -39.37 18.11 -3.13
CA ALA A 477 -38.00 17.96 -2.66
C ALA A 477 -37.16 19.19 -2.97
N GLU A 478 -36.19 19.46 -2.11
CA GLU A 478 -35.20 20.51 -2.25
C GLU A 478 -33.81 19.88 -2.19
N PHE A 479 -33.09 19.92 -3.32
CA PHE A 479 -31.70 19.49 -3.42
C PHE A 479 -30.79 20.68 -3.21
N VAL A 480 -29.82 20.52 -2.31
CA VAL A 480 -28.98 21.62 -1.83
C VAL A 480 -27.52 21.30 -2.08
N VAL A 481 -26.83 22.19 -2.77
CA VAL A 481 -25.39 22.17 -3.05
C VAL A 481 -24.73 23.30 -2.27
N ASP A 482 -23.82 22.98 -1.37
CA ASP A 482 -23.06 23.93 -0.56
C ASP A 482 -21.59 23.96 -1.03
N LEU A 483 -21.14 25.05 -1.64
CA LEU A 483 -19.76 25.26 -2.11
C LEU A 483 -19.03 26.33 -1.28
N PRO A 484 -17.71 26.24 -1.11
CA PRO A 484 -16.93 27.32 -0.51
C PRO A 484 -16.88 28.54 -1.45
N VAL A 485 -17.12 29.73 -0.92
CA VAL A 485 -16.96 30.97 -1.68
C VAL A 485 -15.47 31.30 -1.74
N TRP A 486 -15.00 31.62 -2.95
CA TRP A 486 -13.69 32.22 -3.13
C TRP A 486 -13.69 33.64 -2.56
N ARG A 487 -13.30 33.74 -1.29
CA ARG A 487 -13.01 35.01 -0.63
C ARG A 487 -11.57 35.32 -0.96
N GLY A 488 -11.35 36.22 -1.90
CA GLY A 488 -10.02 36.57 -2.39
C GLY A 488 -8.99 36.52 -1.26
N GLY A 489 -8.15 35.48 -1.27
CA GLY A 489 -6.81 35.65 -0.76
C GLY A 489 -6.22 36.82 -1.53
N ALA A 490 -5.34 37.59 -0.90
CA ALA A 490 -4.50 38.56 -1.59
C ALA A 490 -4.16 38.02 -2.99
N GLU A 491 -4.12 38.88 -4.00
CA GLU A 491 -3.35 38.56 -5.20
C GLU A 491 -1.95 38.13 -4.74
N ARG A 492 -1.78 36.85 -4.43
CA ARG A 492 -0.71 36.10 -5.01
C ARG A 492 -1.05 36.19 -6.49
N THR A 493 -0.53 37.24 -7.12
CA THR A 493 0.25 37.02 -8.31
C THR A 493 1.17 35.85 -7.95
N LEU A 494 0.66 34.62 -8.09
CA LEU A 494 1.52 33.53 -8.50
C LEU A 494 2.04 34.06 -9.82
N SER A 495 3.21 34.69 -9.78
CA SER A 495 4.04 34.88 -10.95
C SER A 495 3.95 33.54 -11.67
N GLN A 496 3.33 33.53 -12.87
CA GLN A 496 3.21 32.30 -13.65
C GLN A 496 4.59 31.64 -13.62
N PRO A 497 4.69 30.35 -13.28
CA PRO A 497 5.99 29.72 -13.08
C PRO A 497 6.83 29.95 -14.33
N GLN A 498 7.93 30.71 -14.20
CA GLN A 498 8.74 31.05 -15.37
C GLN A 498 9.49 29.79 -15.81
N VAL A 499 9.17 29.32 -17.00
CA VAL A 499 9.83 28.18 -17.62
C VAL A 499 10.85 28.72 -18.60
N MET A 500 12.12 28.39 -18.37
CA MET A 500 13.18 28.76 -19.30
C MET A 500 13.43 27.59 -20.25
N VAL A 501 13.47 27.89 -21.55
CA VAL A 501 13.68 26.92 -22.62
C VAL A 501 14.94 27.31 -23.38
N ILE A 502 15.95 26.44 -23.37
CA ILE A 502 17.22 26.64 -24.09
C ILE A 502 17.32 25.55 -25.15
N ASP A 503 17.16 25.88 -26.42
CA ASP A 503 17.18 24.88 -27.49
C ASP A 503 17.63 25.55 -28.78
N GLY A 504 18.68 25.04 -29.43
CA GLY A 504 19.17 25.60 -30.70
C GLY A 504 18.22 25.39 -31.89
N ASP A 505 17.23 24.49 -31.78
CA ASP A 505 16.25 24.23 -32.84
C ASP A 505 15.01 25.15 -32.69
N PRO A 506 14.81 26.12 -33.62
CA PRO A 506 13.65 27.02 -33.56
C PRO A 506 12.32 26.28 -33.64
N ARG A 507 12.24 25.14 -34.33
CA ARG A 507 11.00 24.35 -34.43
C ARG A 507 10.64 23.69 -33.10
N ALA A 508 11.65 23.28 -32.33
CA ALA A 508 11.45 22.73 -31.00
C ALA A 508 10.95 23.82 -30.05
N ARG A 509 11.55 25.03 -30.10
CA ARG A 509 11.09 26.18 -29.31
C ARG A 509 9.65 26.58 -29.64
N ASP A 510 9.29 26.69 -30.92
CA ASP A 510 7.91 27.01 -31.34
C ASP A 510 6.90 25.95 -30.86
N ARG A 511 7.28 24.67 -30.92
CA ARG A 511 6.44 23.58 -30.42
C ARG A 511 6.25 23.64 -28.90
N ILE A 512 7.32 23.89 -28.16
CA ILE A 512 7.26 24.03 -26.70
C ILE A 512 6.42 25.27 -26.34
N ALA A 513 6.61 26.38 -27.06
CA ALA A 513 5.84 27.59 -26.88
C ALA A 513 4.34 27.37 -27.15
N ALA A 514 3.97 26.68 -28.22
CA ALA A 514 2.57 26.34 -28.51
C ALA A 514 1.92 25.48 -27.40
N LEU A 515 2.70 24.64 -26.71
CA LEU A 515 2.21 23.74 -25.67
C LEU A 515 2.16 24.38 -24.28
N LEU A 516 3.13 25.24 -23.95
CA LEU A 516 3.33 25.75 -22.60
C LEU A 516 2.93 27.23 -22.43
N SER A 517 2.87 28.03 -23.49
CA SER A 517 2.44 29.44 -23.40
C SER A 517 1.04 29.66 -22.80
N PRO A 518 0.05 28.74 -22.94
CA PRO A 518 -1.24 28.89 -22.25
C PRO A 518 -1.18 28.60 -20.74
N LEU A 519 -0.08 28.01 -20.26
CA LEU A 519 0.06 27.43 -18.93
C LEU A 519 1.10 28.17 -18.06
N CYS A 520 2.09 28.82 -18.67
CA CYS A 520 3.20 29.45 -17.96
C CYS A 520 3.87 30.56 -18.80
N GLU A 521 4.64 31.43 -18.14
CA GLU A 521 5.47 32.42 -18.81
C GLU A 521 6.76 31.75 -19.30
N LEU A 522 7.06 31.87 -20.60
CA LEU A 522 8.18 31.19 -21.24
C LEU A 522 9.29 32.18 -21.59
N HIS A 523 10.52 31.86 -21.17
CA HIS A 523 11.73 32.54 -21.64
C HIS A 523 12.49 31.60 -22.57
N CYS A 524 12.36 31.81 -23.88
CA CYS A 524 13.00 30.98 -24.91
C CYS A 524 14.33 31.61 -25.34
N LEU A 525 15.41 30.83 -25.23
CA LEU A 525 16.76 31.23 -25.59
C LEU A 525 17.35 30.25 -26.61
N ASP A 526 18.21 30.78 -27.47
CA ASP A 526 18.79 30.04 -28.59
C ASP A 526 20.09 29.36 -28.21
N ASP A 527 20.79 29.91 -27.21
CA ASP A 527 22.07 29.42 -26.72
C ASP A 527 22.21 29.63 -25.21
N LEU A 528 23.00 28.75 -24.57
CA LEU A 528 23.33 28.81 -23.15
C LEU A 528 24.18 30.04 -22.78
N GLY A 529 24.92 30.62 -23.74
CA GLY A 529 25.66 31.87 -23.55
C GLY A 529 24.74 33.07 -23.26
N GLN A 530 23.61 33.18 -23.95
CA GLN A 530 22.65 34.27 -23.76
C GLN A 530 22.04 34.27 -22.36
N ALA A 531 21.83 33.07 -21.78
CA ALA A 531 21.27 32.90 -20.45
C ALA A 531 22.18 33.40 -19.30
N VAL A 532 23.48 33.57 -19.56
CA VAL A 532 24.46 34.02 -18.55
C VAL A 532 24.66 35.53 -18.59
N ASP A 533 24.51 36.16 -19.75
CA ASP A 533 24.67 37.60 -19.96
C ASP A 533 23.40 38.39 -19.64
N GLU A 534 22.23 37.79 -19.86
CA GLU A 534 20.97 38.31 -19.34
C GLU A 534 20.87 37.94 -17.86
N ALA A 535 20.66 38.92 -16.97
CA ALA A 535 20.35 38.68 -15.57
C ALA A 535 18.95 38.04 -15.42
N ALA A 536 18.80 36.83 -15.97
CA ALA A 536 17.54 36.14 -16.10
C ALA A 536 17.02 35.74 -14.71
N PRO A 537 15.73 35.95 -14.43
CA PRO A 537 15.11 35.48 -13.20
C PRO A 537 15.24 33.96 -13.05
N ALA A 538 15.35 33.47 -11.80
CA ALA A 538 15.51 32.05 -11.52
C ALA A 538 14.28 31.26 -12.02
N PRO A 539 14.44 30.25 -12.91
CA PRO A 539 13.31 29.54 -13.48
C PRO A 539 12.66 28.60 -12.46
N ALA A 540 11.36 28.36 -12.61
CA ALA A 540 10.65 27.29 -11.89
C ALA A 540 10.90 25.90 -12.51
N LEU A 541 11.23 25.87 -13.81
CA LEU A 541 11.65 24.69 -14.55
C LEU A 541 12.58 25.12 -15.69
N LEU A 542 13.69 24.40 -15.87
CA LEU A 542 14.57 24.58 -17.03
C LEU A 542 14.38 23.42 -18.00
N ILE A 543 13.98 23.72 -19.23
CA ILE A 543 13.96 22.76 -20.35
C ILE A 543 15.15 23.07 -21.24
N ALA A 544 16.04 22.12 -21.47
CA ALA A 544 17.24 22.36 -22.26
C ALA A 544 17.55 21.25 -23.25
N ASP A 545 17.96 21.63 -24.46
CA ASP A 545 18.70 20.77 -25.37
C ASP A 545 20.19 21.18 -25.35
N PRO A 546 21.08 20.35 -24.77
CA PRO A 546 22.51 20.61 -24.77
C PRO A 546 23.17 20.34 -26.13
N ALA A 547 22.44 19.82 -27.13
CA ALA A 547 22.96 19.62 -28.47
C ALA A 547 23.27 20.97 -29.13
N GLY A 548 24.56 21.20 -29.44
CA GLY A 548 25.03 22.42 -30.10
C GLY A 548 25.63 23.48 -29.17
N ALA A 549 25.70 23.23 -27.85
CA ALA A 549 26.42 24.11 -26.92
C ALA A 549 27.95 23.95 -27.05
N ASP A 550 28.67 25.07 -27.00
CA ASP A 550 30.14 25.07 -27.07
C ASP A 550 30.78 24.52 -25.79
N GLY A 551 31.44 23.37 -25.90
CA GLY A 551 32.27 22.75 -24.86
C GLY A 551 31.95 21.28 -24.56
N PRO A 552 32.68 20.64 -23.63
CA PRO A 552 32.39 19.28 -23.18
C PRO A 552 31.01 19.20 -22.53
N LEU A 553 30.28 18.11 -22.78
CA LEU A 553 28.92 17.88 -22.30
C LEU A 553 28.78 18.03 -20.78
N ASP A 554 29.78 17.55 -20.01
CA ASP A 554 29.78 17.69 -18.55
C ASP A 554 29.87 19.16 -18.10
N THR A 555 30.63 19.99 -18.83
CA THR A 555 30.71 21.42 -18.57
C THR A 555 29.38 22.11 -18.84
N VAL A 556 28.68 21.71 -19.91
CA VAL A 556 27.35 22.20 -20.28
C VAL A 556 26.33 21.81 -19.20
N CYS A 557 26.34 20.56 -18.75
CA CYS A 557 25.49 20.05 -17.66
C CYS A 557 25.70 20.82 -16.35
N VAL A 558 26.96 21.07 -15.95
CA VAL A 558 27.29 21.86 -14.76
C VAL A 558 26.77 23.30 -14.88
N ARG A 559 26.90 23.92 -16.06
CA ARG A 559 26.35 25.25 -16.33
C ARG A 559 24.83 25.29 -16.25
N LEU A 560 24.14 24.31 -16.85
CA LEU A 560 22.68 24.18 -16.76
C LEU A 560 22.19 24.03 -15.32
N ARG A 561 22.88 23.22 -14.51
CA ARG A 561 22.55 23.07 -13.08
C ARG A 561 22.75 24.37 -12.30
N ARG A 562 23.85 25.10 -12.58
CA ARG A 562 24.12 26.40 -11.95
C ARG A 562 23.07 27.45 -12.31
N LEU A 563 22.61 27.43 -13.56
CA LEU A 563 21.58 28.33 -14.09
C LEU A 563 20.19 28.03 -13.50
N ALA A 564 19.83 26.75 -13.37
CA ALA A 564 18.57 26.32 -12.76
C ALA A 564 18.53 26.51 -11.24
N GLY A 565 19.68 26.49 -10.55
CA GLY A 565 19.74 26.55 -9.10
C GLY A 565 19.01 25.36 -8.45
N PRO A 566 18.05 25.57 -7.54
CA PRO A 566 17.25 24.50 -6.93
C PRO A 566 16.15 23.95 -7.87
N ALA A 567 15.92 24.57 -9.02
CA ALA A 567 14.85 24.19 -9.93
C ALA A 567 15.15 22.86 -10.66
N PRO A 568 14.11 22.08 -10.97
CA PRO A 568 14.25 20.89 -11.78
C PRO A 568 14.70 21.23 -13.20
N VAL A 569 15.46 20.32 -13.80
CA VAL A 569 15.95 20.44 -15.18
C VAL A 569 15.49 19.23 -15.99
N LEU A 570 14.82 19.51 -17.10
CA LEU A 570 14.35 18.55 -18.08
C LEU A 570 15.21 18.68 -19.35
N LEU A 571 16.04 17.68 -19.60
CA LEU A 571 16.78 17.58 -20.85
C LEU A 571 15.83 17.05 -21.93
N TYR A 572 15.48 17.90 -22.88
CA TYR A 572 14.66 17.54 -24.03
C TYR A 572 15.58 17.36 -25.24
N THR A 573 16.19 16.19 -25.37
CA THR A 573 17.26 15.93 -26.34
C THR A 573 17.35 14.47 -26.74
N ASP A 574 17.88 14.21 -27.94
CA ASP A 574 18.25 12.86 -28.39
C ASP A 574 19.77 12.62 -28.34
N ALA A 575 20.55 13.63 -27.92
CA ALA A 575 22.01 13.58 -27.97
C ALA A 575 22.66 12.90 -26.75
N ILE A 576 21.90 12.67 -25.67
CA ILE A 576 22.39 12.18 -24.38
C ILE A 576 21.62 10.91 -23.95
N GLY A 577 22.30 9.96 -23.31
CA GLY A 577 21.69 8.77 -22.71
C GLY A 577 21.22 8.96 -21.26
N ALA A 578 20.31 8.09 -20.79
CA ALA A 578 19.71 8.17 -19.46
C ALA A 578 20.72 8.06 -18.30
N GLU A 579 21.81 7.31 -18.47
CA GLU A 579 22.89 7.15 -17.49
C GLU A 579 23.63 8.48 -17.23
N GLN A 580 23.91 9.23 -18.29
CA GLN A 580 24.61 10.52 -18.23
C GLN A 580 23.71 11.63 -17.66
N ALA A 581 22.42 11.63 -18.01
CA ALA A 581 21.44 12.54 -17.40
C ALA A 581 21.27 12.25 -15.89
N GLY A 582 21.25 10.96 -15.51
CA GLY A 582 21.14 10.52 -14.12
C GLY A 582 22.33 10.92 -13.25
N ALA A 583 23.56 10.87 -13.78
CA ALA A 583 24.78 11.27 -13.06
C ALA A 583 24.74 12.73 -12.56
N HIS A 584 24.02 13.59 -13.29
CA HIS A 584 23.84 15.00 -12.94
C HIS A 584 22.46 15.30 -12.31
N GLY A 585 21.63 14.28 -12.07
CA GLY A 585 20.30 14.41 -11.47
C GLY A 585 19.25 15.07 -12.38
N PHE A 586 19.37 14.93 -13.69
CA PHE A 586 18.46 15.50 -14.68
C PHE A 586 17.40 14.51 -15.15
N THR A 587 16.21 15.01 -15.46
CA THR A 587 15.17 14.23 -16.12
C THR A 587 15.43 14.27 -17.62
N LEU A 588 15.45 13.12 -18.30
CA LEU A 588 15.69 13.03 -19.74
C LEU A 588 14.39 12.71 -20.50
N LEU A 589 14.17 13.41 -21.60
CA LEU A 589 13.07 13.18 -22.52
C LEU A 589 13.57 13.28 -23.97
N SER A 590 13.33 12.24 -24.75
CA SER A 590 13.72 12.18 -26.17
C SER A 590 12.83 13.11 -27.02
N LYS A 591 13.41 13.80 -28.00
CA LYS A 591 12.65 14.56 -29.01
C LYS A 591 11.98 13.63 -30.02
N ARG A 592 12.63 12.51 -30.37
CA ARG A 592 12.11 11.48 -31.28
C ARG A 592 11.04 10.61 -30.61
N GLY A 593 9.81 10.67 -31.14
CA GLY A 593 8.71 9.80 -30.71
C GLY A 593 7.90 10.30 -29.52
N THR A 594 8.28 11.43 -28.90
CA THR A 594 7.50 12.04 -27.82
C THR A 594 6.35 12.87 -28.39
N GLY A 595 5.13 12.35 -28.27
CA GLY A 595 3.89 13.10 -28.57
C GLY A 595 3.61 14.20 -27.53
N ASN A 596 2.70 15.12 -27.85
CA ASN A 596 2.40 16.28 -27.01
C ASN A 596 1.96 15.90 -25.59
N ASP A 597 1.15 14.85 -25.44
CA ASP A 597 0.68 14.36 -24.13
C ASP A 597 1.80 13.74 -23.28
N ALA A 598 2.81 13.14 -23.92
CA ALA A 598 3.97 12.59 -23.22
C ALA A 598 4.90 13.71 -22.76
N PHE A 599 5.08 14.74 -23.59
CA PHE A 599 5.85 15.93 -23.23
C PHE A 599 5.23 16.67 -22.04
N LEU A 600 3.92 16.96 -22.09
CA LEU A 600 3.22 17.64 -20.99
C LEU A 600 3.25 16.85 -19.67
N ARG A 601 3.18 15.51 -19.73
CA ARG A 601 3.34 14.66 -18.55
C ARG A 601 4.74 14.74 -17.95
N ALA A 602 5.77 14.70 -18.78
CA ALA A 602 7.16 14.81 -18.34
C ALA A 602 7.47 16.18 -17.71
N VAL A 603 6.95 17.27 -18.28
CA VAL A 603 7.05 18.62 -17.72
C VAL A 603 6.40 18.70 -16.33
N ARG A 604 5.20 18.14 -16.16
CA ARG A 604 4.50 18.11 -14.86
C ARG A 604 5.24 17.29 -13.80
N LEU A 605 5.78 16.13 -14.18
CA LEU A 605 6.59 15.29 -13.31
C LEU A 605 7.89 15.97 -12.90
N ALA A 606 8.59 16.61 -13.85
CA ALA A 606 9.85 17.29 -13.59
C ALA A 606 9.65 18.49 -12.66
N ALA A 607 8.61 19.29 -12.86
CA ALA A 607 8.35 20.50 -12.09
C ALA A 607 7.95 20.25 -10.62
N ASN A 608 7.74 18.99 -10.18
CA ASN A 608 7.24 18.67 -8.84
C ASN A 608 6.01 19.51 -8.44
N LEU A 609 5.15 19.81 -9.42
CA LEU A 609 3.89 20.53 -9.25
C LEU A 609 2.88 19.61 -8.57
N ALA A 610 3.11 19.35 -7.28
CA ALA A 610 2.07 18.96 -6.34
C ALA A 610 1.44 20.25 -5.81
N GLY A 611 0.56 20.87 -6.62
CA GLY A 611 -0.16 22.10 -6.25
C GLY A 611 -0.30 23.08 -7.42
N ASP A 612 -1.55 23.47 -7.63
CA ASP A 612 -2.18 24.48 -8.52
C ASP A 612 -1.82 24.52 -10.02
#